data_AF-A0A6N8B6M7-F1
#
_entry.id   AF-A0A6N8B6M7-F1
#
_cell.length_a   1.000
_cell.length_b   1.000
_cell.length_c   1.000
_cell.angle_alpha   90.00
_cell.angle_beta   90.00
_cell.angle_gamma   90.00
#
_symmetry.space_group_name_H-M   'P 1'
#
loop_
_entity.id
_entity.type
_entity.pdbx_description
1 polymer ?
#
loop_
_entity_poly.entity_id
_entity_poly.type
_entity_poly.pdbx_seq_one_letter_code
_entity_poly.pdbx_strand_id
1 'polypeptide(L)' 'MWTVVFIAQNKPEAEKIKNKLTEEGLLVKTKPLGCSKNAEAASYEILVPASEIDEAMEIMNSF' A
#
# COMPACT_ATOMS: atom_id res chain seq x y z
N MET A 1 -1.68 8.00 13.72
CA MET A 1 -0.34 7.92 13.09
C MET A 1 -0.46 7.00 11.88
N TRP A 2 0.20 7.29 10.75
CA TRP A 2 0.21 6.41 9.58
C TRP A 2 1.46 5.55 9.62
N THR A 3 1.33 4.26 9.36
CA THR A 3 2.45 3.31 9.31
C THR A 3 2.60 2.75 7.91
N VAL A 4 3.80 2.31 7.54
CA VAL A 4 4.06 1.61 6.28
C VAL A 4 3.89 0.12 6.53
N VAL A 5 2.94 -0.51 5.84
CA VAL A 5 2.70 -1.96 5.93
C VAL A 5 3.31 -2.73 4.77
N PHE A 6 3.52 -2.06 3.63
CA PHE A 6 4.06 -2.71 2.45
C PHE A 6 4.76 -1.72 1.52
N ILE A 7 5.72 -2.23 0.75
CA ILE A 7 6.42 -1.46 -0.28
C ILE A 7 6.30 -2.25 -1.59
N ALA A 8 5.45 -1.77 -2.48
CA ALA A 8 5.32 -2.31 -3.82
C ALA A 8 6.47 -1.80 -4.70
N GLN A 9 6.99 -2.63 -5.60
CA GLN A 9 8.11 -2.25 -6.49
C GLN A 9 7.65 -1.49 -7.74
N ASN A 10 6.35 -1.46 -8.00
CA ASN A 10 5.75 -0.86 -9.18
C ASN A 10 4.39 -0.23 -8.83
N LYS A 11 3.94 0.72 -9.65
CA LYS A 11 2.63 1.37 -9.49
C LYS A 11 1.43 0.42 -9.57
N PRO A 12 1.33 -0.52 -10.53
CA PRO A 12 0.14 -1.37 -10.66
C PRO A 12 -0.07 -2.30 -9.45
N GLU A 13 0.99 -2.85 -8.84
CA GLU A 13 0.85 -3.64 -7.62
C GLU A 13 0.43 -2.78 -6.44
N ALA A 14 0.98 -1.57 -6.31
CA ALA A 14 0.58 -0.64 -5.25
C ALA A 14 -0.91 -0.29 -5.33
N GLU A 15 -1.43 -0.03 -6.53
CA GLU A 15 -2.85 0.24 -6.76
C GLU A 15 -3.71 -1.01 -6.52
N LYS A 16 -3.25 -2.21 -6.89
CA LYS A 16 -3.98 -3.46 -6.64
C LYS A 16 -4.18 -3.70 -5.14
N ILE A 17 -3.12 -3.52 -4.35
CA ILE A 17 -3.17 -3.71 -2.90
C ILE A 17 -4.03 -2.62 -2.25
N LYS A 18 -3.83 -1.35 -2.64
CA LYS A 18 -4.65 -0.24 -2.18
C LYS A 18 -6.14 -0.49 -2.44
N ASN A 19 -6.50 -0.93 -3.65
CA ASN A 19 -7.89 -1.20 -4.00
C ASN A 19 -8.47 -2.30 -3.12
N LYS A 20 -7.78 -3.44 -2.95
CA LYS A 20 -8.25 -4.51 -2.05
C LYS A 20 -8.47 -4.01 -0.62
N LEU A 21 -7.50 -3.32 -0.05
CA LEU A 21 -7.62 -2.80 1.31
C LEU A 21 -8.75 -1.77 1.42
N THR A 22 -8.96 -0.95 0.37
CA THR A 22 -10.06 0.03 0.34
C THR A 22 -11.43 -0.65 0.15
N GLU A 23 -11.51 -1.77 -0.57
CA GLU A 23 -12.73 -2.57 -0.75
C GLU A 23 -13.18 -3.20 0.58
N GLU A 24 -12.24 -3.63 1.41
CA GLU A 24 -12.52 -4.13 2.76
C GLU A 24 -12.89 -3.00 3.76
N GLY A 25 -12.81 -1.74 3.33
CA GLY A 25 -13.18 -0.57 4.13
C GLY A 25 -12.01 0.10 4.86
N LEU A 26 -10.77 -0.33 4.64
CA LEU A 26 -9.59 0.24 5.30
C LEU A 26 -9.12 1.53 4.61
N LEU A 27 -8.55 2.42 5.40
CA LEU A 27 -7.95 3.66 4.92
C LEU A 27 -6.52 3.41 4.42
N VAL A 28 -6.30 3.54 3.11
CA VAL A 28 -4.97 3.34 2.51
C VAL A 28 -4.45 4.59 1.83
N LYS A 29 -3.18 4.89 2.05
CA LYS A 29 -2.42 5.90 1.33
C LYS A 29 -1.26 5.27 0.61
N THR A 30 -1.10 5.57 -0.67
CA THR A 30 0.08 5.18 -1.43
C THR A 30 1.01 6.39 -1.60
N LYS A 31 2.31 6.19 -1.40
CA LYS A 31 3.32 7.23 -1.62
C LYS A 31 4.43 6.70 -2.51
N PRO A 32 4.80 7.40 -3.60
CA PRO A 32 5.94 6.99 -4.42
C PRO A 32 7.26 7.14 -3.65
N LEU A 33 8.05 6.07 -3.64
CA LEU A 33 9.45 6.02 -3.23
C LEU A 33 10.35 6.02 -4.46
N GLY A 34 11.12 7.10 -4.60
CA GLY A 34 12.18 7.22 -5.58
C GLY A 34 11.94 8.29 -6.66
N CYS A 35 13.01 9.02 -6.98
CA CYS A 35 13.10 10.01 -8.07
C CYS A 35 13.32 9.35 -9.44
N SER A 36 12.75 8.17 -9.68
CA SER A 36 12.96 7.45 -10.94
C SER A 36 12.17 8.13 -12.07
N LYS A 37 12.87 8.53 -13.14
CA LYS A 37 12.29 9.15 -14.35
C LYS A 37 11.16 8.34 -14.99
N ASN A 38 11.05 7.04 -14.66
CA ASN A 38 9.95 6.18 -15.03
C ASN A 38 9.04 5.96 -13.81
N ALA A 39 7.93 6.70 -13.75
CA ALA A 39 6.93 6.60 -12.69
C ALA A 39 6.31 5.19 -12.54
N GLU A 40 6.43 4.34 -13.57
CA GLU A 40 5.92 2.96 -13.56
C GLU A 40 6.82 1.98 -12.80
N ALA A 41 8.13 2.26 -12.77
CA ALA A 41 9.14 1.46 -12.04
C ALA A 41 9.52 2.11 -10.69
N ALA A 42 8.83 3.16 -10.28
CA ALA A 42 8.99 3.73 -8.95
C ALA A 42 8.34 2.78 -7.94
N SER A 43 9.02 2.58 -6.81
CA SER A 43 8.44 1.85 -5.69
C SER A 43 7.36 2.70 -5.04
N TYR A 44 6.40 2.08 -4.36
CA TYR A 44 5.32 2.77 -3.67
C TYR A 44 5.14 2.20 -2.27
N GLU A 45 5.19 3.07 -1.27
CA GLU A 45 4.80 2.75 0.10
C GLU A 45 3.29 2.70 0.19
N ILE A 46 2.81 1.67 0.87
CA ILE A 46 1.41 1.51 1.22
C ILE A 46 1.31 1.77 2.71
N LEU A 47 0.57 2.82 3.05
CA LEU A 47 0.41 3.29 4.41
C LEU A 47 -1.03 3.07 4.88
N VAL A 48 -1.19 2.62 6.11
CA VAL A 48 -2.47 2.46 6.80
C VAL A 48 -2.44 3.13 8.18
N PRO A 49 -3.60 3.48 8.76
CA PRO A 49 -3.69 3.91 10.15
C PRO A 49 -3.10 2.86 11.08
N ALA A 50 -2.40 3.30 12.13
CA ALA A 50 -1.85 2.40 13.13
C ALA A 50 -2.90 1.49 13.81
N SER A 51 -4.16 1.94 13.84
CA SER A 51 -5.30 1.17 14.36
C SER A 51 -5.75 0.02 13.46
N GLU A 52 -5.41 0.05 12.17
CA GLU A 52 -5.86 -0.92 11.17
C GLU A 52 -4.70 -1.79 10.65
N ILE A 53 -3.56 -1.80 11.35
CA ILE A 53 -2.38 -2.60 10.96
C ILE A 53 -2.71 -4.08 10.94
N ASP A 54 -3.32 -4.58 12.01
CA ASP A 54 -3.64 -6.00 12.16
C ASP A 54 -4.58 -6.47 11.05
N GLU A 55 -5.67 -5.74 10.80
CA GLU A 55 -6.61 -6.03 9.71
C GLU A 55 -5.94 -5.96 8.33
N ALA A 56 -5.14 -4.93 8.07
CA ALA A 56 -4.41 -4.81 6.80
C ALA A 56 -3.47 -6.00 6.58
N MET A 57 -2.76 -6.42 7.63
CA MET A 57 -1.86 -7.58 7.61
C MET A 57 -2.62 -8.90 7.39
N GLU A 58 -3.79 -9.08 8.01
CA GLU A 58 -4.65 -10.25 7.77
C GLU A 58 -5.10 -10.33 6.31
N ILE A 59 -5.59 -9.21 5.74
CA ILE A 59 -6.01 -9.14 4.33
C ILE A 59 -4.84 -9.43 3.39
N MET A 60 -3.65 -8.92 3.72
CA MET A 60 -2.43 -9.15 2.96
C MET A 60 -2.00 -10.63 2.97
N ASN A 61 -2.09 -11.28 4.13
CA ASN A 61 -1.74 -12.70 4.29
C ASN A 61 -2.80 -13.63 3.69
N SER A 62 -4.03 -13.16 3.52
CA SER A 62 -5.09 -13.87 2.82
C SER A 62 -4.99 -13.76 1.29
N PHE A 63 -3.98 -13.06 0.76
CA PHE A 63 -3.75 -12.88 -0.67
C PHE A 63 -2.92 -14.03 -1.27
#